data_AF-X0YX98-F1
#
_entry.id   AF-X0YX98-F1
#
_cell.length_a   1.000
_cell.length_b   1.000
_cell.length_c   1.000
_cell.angle_alpha   90.00
_cell.angle_beta   90.00
_cell.angle_gamma   90.00
#
_symmetry.space_group_name_H-M   'P 1'
#
loop_
_entity.id
_entity.type
_entity.pdbx_description
1 polymer ?
#
loop_
_entity_poly.entity_id
_entity_poly.type
_entity_poly.pdbx_seq_one_letter_code
_entity_poly.pdbx_strand_id
1 'polypeptide(L)'
;RGDWWYYWQLPDATLWTRLAAWVPYSLHQLSIWFLIAYGQRARPRYIFGLHQFNLLALGVNAFFVLLHIFQTKLTYDGLAQDVHETTSMGSVTLMLFLIILMENRRRGLFLGKPVKALYSVGDTVKRYHGYYFSWAIIYTFWYHPVEITSGHLAGFAYMMLLILQSSLFFTRFHTNRWWTMFLETLFIIHGSIVAYFLMNTGQGPTWSYFL
;
A
#
# COMPACT_ATOMS: atom_id res chain seq x y z
N ARG A 1 -14.82 -23.27 -6.42
CA ARG A 1 -13.97 -22.07 -6.29
C ARG A 1 -12.55 -22.58 -6.02
N GLY A 2 -11.53 -22.09 -6.74
CA GLY A 2 -10.16 -22.59 -6.62
C GLY A 2 -9.40 -21.99 -5.42
N ASP A 3 -8.17 -22.47 -5.19
CA ASP A 3 -7.29 -22.13 -4.05
C ASP A 3 -6.77 -20.69 -4.00
N TRP A 4 -7.34 -19.80 -4.83
CA TRP A 4 -6.96 -18.39 -4.97
C TRP A 4 -8.18 -17.47 -5.09
N TRP A 5 -9.34 -17.98 -4.67
CA TRP A 5 -10.60 -17.27 -4.72
C TRP A 5 -10.75 -16.36 -3.49
N TYR A 6 -11.02 -15.07 -3.72
CA TYR A 6 -11.21 -14.08 -2.66
C TYR A 6 -12.65 -14.10 -2.11
N TYR A 7 -12.79 -14.11 -0.77
CA TYR A 7 -14.10 -14.29 -0.12
C TYR A 7 -14.97 -13.03 -0.11
N TRP A 8 -14.38 -11.85 0.00
CA TRP A 8 -15.09 -10.58 0.15
C TRP A 8 -15.36 -9.93 -1.21
N GLN A 9 -16.21 -10.60 -1.97
CA GLN A 9 -16.66 -10.17 -3.29
C GLN A 9 -18.19 -10.04 -3.28
N LEU A 10 -18.71 -8.97 -3.90
CA LEU A 10 -20.12 -8.86 -4.22
C LEU A 10 -20.57 -10.05 -5.11
N PRO A 11 -21.65 -10.78 -4.76
CA PRO A 11 -22.10 -11.94 -5.54
C PRO A 11 -22.51 -11.62 -6.99
N ASP A 12 -23.22 -10.49 -7.17
CA ASP A 12 -23.80 -10.07 -8.45
C ASP A 12 -23.23 -8.71 -8.88
N ALA A 13 -21.92 -8.68 -9.18
CA ALA A 13 -21.26 -7.47 -9.64
C ALA A 13 -21.81 -6.98 -10.99
N THR A 14 -22.14 -5.69 -11.07
CA THR A 14 -22.62 -5.05 -12.30
C THR A 14 -21.54 -4.14 -12.88
N LEU A 15 -21.75 -3.64 -14.10
CA LEU A 15 -20.88 -2.61 -14.68
C LEU A 15 -20.73 -1.39 -13.74
N TRP A 16 -21.81 -1.00 -13.06
CA TRP A 16 -21.80 0.17 -12.18
C TRP A 16 -21.02 -0.05 -10.89
N THR A 17 -21.10 -1.25 -10.29
CA THR A 17 -20.31 -1.55 -9.07
C THR A 17 -18.82 -1.62 -9.39
N ARG A 18 -18.45 -2.18 -10.55
CA ARG A 18 -17.06 -2.18 -11.05
C ARG A 18 -16.55 -0.76 -11.34
N LEU A 19 -17.32 0.06 -12.04
CA LEU A 19 -16.95 1.45 -12.30
C LEU A 19 -16.85 2.27 -11.00
N ALA A 20 -17.70 1.98 -10.01
CA ALA A 20 -17.65 2.61 -8.71
C ALA A 20 -16.33 2.33 -7.96
N ALA A 21 -15.64 1.22 -8.24
CA ALA A 21 -14.30 0.94 -7.70
C ALA A 21 -13.18 1.48 -8.62
N TRP A 22 -13.22 1.15 -9.92
CA TRP A 22 -12.13 1.45 -10.86
C TRP A 22 -11.92 2.93 -11.15
N VAL A 23 -13.01 3.70 -11.27
CA VAL A 23 -12.92 5.13 -11.57
C VAL A 23 -12.22 5.89 -10.43
N PRO A 24 -12.69 5.81 -9.17
CA PRO A 24 -12.02 6.51 -8.07
C PRO A 24 -10.64 5.94 -7.75
N TYR A 25 -10.40 4.63 -7.89
CA TYR A 25 -9.04 4.07 -7.84
C TYR A 25 -8.12 4.77 -8.85
N SER A 26 -8.53 4.85 -10.11
CA SER A 26 -7.72 5.44 -11.18
C SER A 26 -7.46 6.92 -10.93
N LEU A 27 -8.49 7.67 -10.53
CA LEU A 27 -8.36 9.09 -10.19
C LEU A 27 -7.44 9.29 -8.97
N HIS A 28 -7.54 8.42 -7.95
CA HIS A 28 -6.67 8.45 -6.79
C HIS A 28 -5.21 8.24 -7.19
N GLN A 29 -4.96 7.19 -7.97
CA GLN A 29 -3.63 6.83 -8.42
C GLN A 29 -2.98 7.93 -9.27
N LEU A 30 -3.71 8.43 -10.26
CA LEU A 30 -3.21 9.46 -11.17
C LEU A 30 -2.95 10.78 -10.43
N SER A 31 -3.81 11.14 -9.47
CA SER A 31 -3.61 12.34 -8.64
C SER A 31 -2.33 12.26 -7.81
N ILE A 32 -2.06 11.12 -7.19
CA ILE A 32 -0.85 10.93 -6.38
C ILE A 32 0.40 10.86 -7.26
N TRP A 33 0.36 10.17 -8.40
CA TRP A 33 1.47 10.18 -9.36
C TRP A 33 1.76 11.58 -9.90
N PHE A 34 0.73 12.37 -10.20
CA PHE A 34 0.89 13.75 -10.60
C PHE A 34 1.60 14.58 -9.52
N LEU A 35 1.19 14.45 -8.24
CA LEU A 35 1.81 15.17 -7.12
C LEU A 35 3.26 14.73 -6.87
N ILE A 36 3.58 13.45 -7.03
CA ILE A 36 4.96 12.94 -6.98
C ILE A 36 5.79 13.55 -8.11
N ALA A 37 5.28 13.54 -9.34
CA ALA A 37 5.96 14.12 -10.49
C ALA A 37 6.19 15.63 -10.32
N TYR A 38 5.19 16.34 -9.79
CA TYR A 38 5.28 17.75 -9.47
C TYR A 38 6.36 18.02 -8.41
N GLY A 39 6.37 17.27 -7.31
CA GLY A 39 7.41 17.36 -6.28
C GLY A 39 8.82 17.04 -6.80
N GLN A 40 8.95 16.00 -7.63
CA GLN A 40 10.25 15.65 -8.25
C GLN A 40 10.78 16.75 -9.16
N ARG A 41 9.91 17.41 -9.95
CA ARG A 41 10.29 18.53 -10.82
C ARG A 41 10.73 19.75 -10.02
N ALA A 42 10.07 20.03 -8.89
CA ALA A 42 10.41 21.13 -8.01
C ALA A 42 11.77 20.98 -7.30
N ARG A 43 12.29 19.74 -7.19
CA ARG A 43 13.56 19.40 -6.50
C ARG A 43 13.71 20.10 -5.14
N PRO A 44 12.70 20.02 -4.25
CA PRO A 44 12.74 20.72 -2.98
C PRO A 44 13.80 20.15 -2.04
N ARG A 45 14.26 20.99 -1.10
CA ARG A 45 15.07 20.51 0.02
C ARG A 45 14.19 19.77 1.02
N TYR A 46 14.78 18.84 1.75
CA TYR A 46 14.11 18.14 2.85
C TYR A 46 13.97 19.05 4.08
N ILE A 47 12.72 19.32 4.48
CA ILE A 47 12.37 20.23 5.59
C ILE A 47 11.69 19.50 6.75
N PHE A 48 11.79 20.08 7.96
CA PHE A 48 10.96 19.71 9.10
C PHE A 48 9.63 20.45 9.02
N GLY A 49 8.77 20.01 8.11
CA GLY A 49 7.50 20.63 7.78
C GLY A 49 6.87 19.97 6.56
N LEU A 50 5.81 20.59 6.03
CA LEU A 50 5.11 20.11 4.84
C LEU A 50 5.26 21.14 3.70
N HIS A 51 5.53 20.65 2.50
CA HIS A 51 5.39 21.45 1.29
C HIS A 51 3.93 21.54 0.87
N GLN A 52 3.59 22.48 0.00
CA GLN A 52 2.24 22.63 -0.53
C GLN A 52 1.73 21.34 -1.19
N PHE A 53 2.57 20.65 -1.96
CA PHE A 53 2.20 19.37 -2.56
C PHE A 53 1.98 18.24 -1.52
N ASN A 54 2.58 18.32 -0.32
CA ASN A 54 2.29 17.37 0.75
C ASN A 54 0.90 17.62 1.34
N LEU A 55 0.53 18.90 1.55
CA LEU A 55 -0.82 19.26 1.98
C LEU A 55 -1.87 18.82 0.96
N LEU A 56 -1.60 19.02 -0.33
CA LEU A 56 -2.44 18.51 -1.41
C LEU A 56 -2.52 16.98 -1.41
N ALA A 57 -1.40 16.27 -1.23
CA ALA A 57 -1.39 14.81 -1.15
C ALA A 57 -2.21 14.29 0.04
N LEU A 58 -2.08 14.93 1.21
CA LEU A 58 -2.89 14.62 2.39
C LEU A 58 -4.39 14.84 2.12
N GLY A 59 -4.75 15.97 1.49
CA GLY A 59 -6.13 16.27 1.14
C GLY A 59 -6.72 15.30 0.12
N VAL A 60 -5.97 14.96 -0.93
CA VAL A 60 -6.35 13.97 -1.95
C VAL A 60 -6.56 12.61 -1.31
N ASN A 61 -5.58 12.13 -0.54
CA ASN A 61 -5.67 10.84 0.15
C ASN A 61 -6.87 10.81 1.12
N ALA A 62 -7.06 11.86 1.93
CA ALA A 62 -8.20 11.94 2.85
C ALA A 62 -9.55 11.91 2.11
N PHE A 63 -9.67 12.65 1.00
CA PHE A 63 -10.86 12.62 0.15
C PHE A 63 -11.15 11.20 -0.37
N PHE A 64 -10.15 10.53 -0.95
CA PHE A 64 -10.34 9.18 -1.49
C PHE A 64 -10.55 8.12 -0.42
N VAL A 65 -10.00 8.29 0.79
CA VAL A 65 -10.30 7.40 1.92
C VAL A 65 -11.78 7.50 2.30
N LEU A 66 -12.32 8.71 2.44
CA LEU A 66 -13.73 8.92 2.74
C LEU A 66 -14.63 8.42 1.60
N LEU A 67 -14.21 8.67 0.36
CA LEU A 67 -14.92 8.18 -0.82
C LEU A 67 -14.96 6.66 -0.86
N HIS A 68 -13.86 5.97 -0.56
CA HIS A 68 -13.81 4.49 -0.52
C HIS A 68 -14.74 3.92 0.55
N ILE A 69 -14.75 4.53 1.74
CA ILE A 69 -15.68 4.12 2.82
C ILE A 69 -17.14 4.30 2.36
N PHE A 70 -17.48 5.43 1.73
CA PHE A 70 -18.82 5.67 1.22
C PHE A 70 -19.19 4.72 0.08
N GLN A 71 -18.26 4.50 -0.85
CA GLN A 71 -18.41 3.59 -1.98
C GLN A 71 -18.62 2.14 -1.52
N THR A 72 -17.84 1.66 -0.55
CA THR A 72 -18.03 0.33 0.05
C THR A 72 -19.41 0.24 0.70
N LYS A 73 -19.88 1.26 1.42
CA LYS A 73 -21.22 1.21 2.03
C LYS A 73 -22.35 1.12 1.00
N LEU A 74 -22.19 1.72 -0.17
CA LEU A 74 -23.23 1.76 -1.19
C LEU A 74 -23.19 0.58 -2.16
N THR A 75 -21.98 0.15 -2.53
CA THR A 75 -21.77 -0.83 -3.60
C THR A 75 -21.01 -2.05 -3.16
N TYR A 76 -20.43 -2.02 -1.95
CA TYR A 76 -19.63 -3.08 -1.31
C TYR A 76 -18.36 -3.51 -2.05
N ASP A 77 -18.28 -3.30 -3.36
CA ASP A 77 -17.27 -3.89 -4.20
C ASP A 77 -15.90 -3.23 -4.13
N GLY A 78 -14.84 -4.02 -4.26
CA GLY A 78 -13.47 -3.55 -4.48
C GLY A 78 -12.94 -4.00 -5.84
N LEU A 79 -11.67 -3.70 -6.13
CA LEU A 79 -11.03 -4.19 -7.38
C LEU A 79 -10.95 -5.72 -7.41
N ALA A 80 -11.06 -6.39 -6.27
CA ALA A 80 -11.02 -7.85 -6.13
C ALA A 80 -12.02 -8.62 -7.00
N GLN A 81 -13.03 -7.97 -7.60
CA GLN A 81 -13.91 -8.57 -8.61
C GLN A 81 -13.24 -8.87 -9.93
N ASP A 82 -12.33 -7.99 -10.33
CA ASP A 82 -11.72 -7.97 -11.66
C ASP A 82 -10.30 -8.52 -11.65
N VAL A 83 -9.65 -8.48 -10.47
CA VAL A 83 -8.24 -8.81 -10.33
C VAL A 83 -8.03 -9.84 -9.23
N HIS A 84 -7.00 -10.64 -9.43
CA HIS A 84 -6.70 -11.77 -8.57
C HIS A 84 -5.93 -11.35 -7.31
N GLU A 85 -6.21 -11.98 -6.17
CA GLU A 85 -5.63 -11.64 -4.85
C GLU A 85 -4.10 -11.63 -4.84
N THR A 86 -3.48 -12.56 -5.55
CA THR A 86 -2.01 -12.63 -5.70
C THR A 86 -1.40 -11.34 -6.23
N THR A 87 -2.16 -10.52 -6.97
CA THR A 87 -1.66 -9.23 -7.45
C THR A 87 -1.58 -8.19 -6.34
N SER A 88 -2.55 -8.15 -5.42
CA SER A 88 -2.55 -7.24 -4.26
C SER A 88 -1.37 -7.58 -3.35
N MET A 89 -1.26 -8.84 -2.97
CA MET A 89 -0.18 -9.30 -2.11
C MET A 89 1.20 -9.26 -2.79
N GLY A 90 1.27 -9.61 -4.07
CA GLY A 90 2.47 -9.48 -4.88
C GLY A 90 2.97 -8.04 -4.92
N SER A 91 2.05 -7.06 -4.95
CA SER A 91 2.42 -5.64 -4.98
C SER A 91 3.16 -5.19 -3.71
N VAL A 92 2.65 -5.60 -2.54
CA VAL A 92 3.23 -5.28 -1.22
C VAL A 92 4.49 -6.09 -0.98
N THR A 93 4.52 -7.37 -1.37
CA THR A 93 5.70 -8.23 -1.26
C THR A 93 6.86 -7.65 -2.06
N LEU A 94 6.62 -7.23 -3.30
CA LEU A 94 7.63 -6.56 -4.11
C LEU A 94 8.04 -5.20 -3.51
N MET A 95 7.11 -4.45 -2.90
CA MET A 95 7.45 -3.23 -2.16
C MET A 95 8.49 -3.51 -1.06
N LEU A 96 8.35 -4.59 -0.29
CA LEU A 96 9.31 -4.98 0.75
C LEU A 96 10.68 -5.34 0.18
N PHE A 97 10.73 -6.11 -0.91
CA PHE A 97 11.99 -6.39 -1.60
C PHE A 97 12.67 -5.10 -2.08
N LEU A 98 11.91 -4.14 -2.60
CA LEU A 98 12.42 -2.84 -3.01
C LEU A 98 12.93 -2.02 -1.80
N ILE A 99 12.25 -2.05 -0.65
CA ILE A 99 12.73 -1.43 0.60
C ILE A 99 14.08 -2.02 1.00
N ILE A 100 14.21 -3.35 1.00
CA ILE A 100 15.44 -4.06 1.31
C ILE A 100 16.58 -3.61 0.38
N LEU A 101 16.34 -3.51 -0.92
CA LEU A 101 17.32 -3.01 -1.90
C LEU A 101 17.74 -1.55 -1.64
N MET A 102 16.80 -0.66 -1.33
CA MET A 102 17.11 0.73 -1.00
C MET A 102 17.92 0.83 0.30
N GLU A 103 17.62 -0.02 1.27
CA GLU A 103 18.22 0.00 2.60
C GLU A 103 19.53 -0.79 2.71
N ASN A 104 19.89 -1.57 1.69
CA ASN A 104 21.13 -2.34 1.59
C ASN A 104 22.38 -1.56 2.07
N ARG A 105 22.57 -0.32 1.60
CA ARG A 105 23.74 0.50 2.01
C ARG A 105 23.75 0.86 3.50
N ARG A 106 22.58 1.00 4.13
CA ARG A 106 22.45 1.45 5.53
C ARG A 106 22.37 0.29 6.51
N ARG A 107 21.63 -0.76 6.17
CA ARG A 107 21.27 -1.88 7.07
C ARG A 107 21.93 -3.21 6.68
N GLY A 108 22.48 -3.32 5.46
CA GLY A 108 22.97 -4.57 4.90
C GLY A 108 21.86 -5.51 4.44
N LEU A 109 22.21 -6.54 3.65
CA LEU A 109 21.27 -7.54 3.13
C LEU A 109 21.45 -8.91 3.76
N PHE A 110 22.69 -9.28 4.10
CA PHE A 110 23.01 -10.59 4.64
C PHE A 110 23.82 -10.43 5.92
N LEU A 111 23.22 -10.81 7.06
CA LEU A 111 23.84 -10.66 8.39
C LEU A 111 24.37 -9.24 8.65
N GLY A 112 23.64 -8.22 8.21
CA GLY A 112 24.03 -6.81 8.33
C GLY A 112 25.13 -6.35 7.37
N LYS A 113 25.65 -7.22 6.49
CA LYS A 113 26.67 -6.85 5.49
C LYS A 113 26.02 -6.30 4.21
N PRO A 114 26.49 -5.15 3.69
CA PRO A 114 25.98 -4.59 2.45
C PRO A 114 26.56 -5.32 1.23
N VAL A 115 25.74 -5.47 0.19
CA VAL A 115 26.14 -6.04 -1.10
C VAL A 115 26.41 -4.91 -2.09
N LYS A 116 27.70 -4.62 -2.34
CA LYS A 116 28.13 -3.48 -3.18
C LYS A 116 27.62 -3.55 -4.62
N ALA A 117 27.47 -4.75 -5.19
CA ALA A 117 26.97 -4.94 -6.55
C ALA A 117 25.55 -4.39 -6.77
N LEU A 118 24.75 -4.27 -5.71
CA LEU A 118 23.35 -3.81 -5.78
C LEU A 118 23.20 -2.30 -5.50
N TYR A 119 24.30 -1.56 -5.38
CA TYR A 119 24.28 -0.15 -5.05
C TYR A 119 23.59 0.72 -6.12
N SER A 120 23.89 0.50 -7.39
CA SER A 120 23.26 1.20 -8.52
C SER A 120 21.77 0.89 -8.63
N VAL A 121 21.40 -0.37 -8.39
CA VAL A 121 20.00 -0.82 -8.34
C VAL A 121 19.26 -0.09 -7.23
N GLY A 122 19.80 -0.10 -6.01
CA GLY A 122 19.20 0.60 -4.87
C GLY A 122 19.03 2.10 -5.09
N ASP A 123 19.97 2.77 -5.76
CA ASP A 123 19.86 4.19 -6.12
C ASP A 123 18.75 4.44 -7.15
N THR A 124 18.59 3.54 -8.12
CA THR A 124 17.50 3.60 -9.10
C THR A 124 16.15 3.42 -8.41
N VAL A 125 16.05 2.42 -7.52
CA VAL A 125 14.83 2.19 -6.73
C VAL A 125 14.52 3.42 -5.87
N LYS A 126 15.49 4.00 -5.15
CA LYS A 126 15.28 5.24 -4.37
C LYS A 126 14.71 6.39 -5.20
N ARG A 127 15.13 6.52 -6.46
CA ARG A 127 14.65 7.59 -7.33
C ARG A 127 13.19 7.43 -7.74
N TYR A 128 12.72 6.20 -7.93
CA TYR A 128 11.40 5.92 -8.51
C TYR A 128 10.42 5.21 -7.57
N HIS A 129 10.85 4.80 -6.37
CA HIS A 129 10.04 4.03 -5.44
C HIS A 129 8.69 4.68 -5.17
N GLY A 130 8.62 6.02 -5.08
CA GLY A 130 7.37 6.73 -4.83
C GLY A 130 6.23 6.34 -5.79
N TYR A 131 6.53 6.13 -7.08
CA TYR A 131 5.50 5.73 -8.05
C TYR A 131 5.00 4.30 -7.81
N TYR A 132 5.91 3.35 -7.61
CA TYR A 132 5.54 1.96 -7.35
C TYR A 132 4.89 1.79 -5.97
N PHE A 133 5.41 2.46 -4.95
CA PHE A 133 4.97 2.34 -3.57
C PHE A 133 3.58 2.95 -3.41
N SER A 134 3.34 4.15 -3.99
CA SER A 134 2.00 4.70 -4.04
C SER A 134 1.04 3.80 -4.80
N TRP A 135 1.48 3.18 -5.89
CA TRP A 135 0.66 2.20 -6.61
C TRP A 135 0.29 1.00 -5.75
N ALA A 136 1.27 0.32 -5.13
CA ALA A 136 1.00 -0.83 -4.28
C ALA A 136 0.05 -0.47 -3.12
N ILE A 137 0.29 0.67 -2.46
CA ILE A 137 -0.54 1.13 -1.34
C ILE A 137 -1.97 1.45 -1.80
N ILE A 138 -2.14 2.27 -2.84
CA ILE A 138 -3.47 2.67 -3.33
C ILE A 138 -4.20 1.48 -3.94
N TYR A 139 -3.48 0.60 -4.64
CA TYR A 139 -4.04 -0.62 -5.21
C TYR A 139 -4.58 -1.55 -4.14
N THR A 140 -3.78 -1.91 -3.13
CA THR A 140 -4.25 -2.75 -2.01
C THR A 140 -5.39 -2.08 -1.24
N PHE A 141 -5.36 -0.75 -1.10
CA PHE A 141 -6.44 0.00 -0.45
C PHE A 141 -7.78 -0.13 -1.18
N TRP A 142 -7.80 0.00 -2.52
CA TRP A 142 -9.00 -0.14 -3.34
C TRP A 142 -9.34 -1.59 -3.69
N TYR A 143 -8.38 -2.51 -3.57
CA TYR A 143 -8.59 -3.94 -3.82
C TYR A 143 -9.62 -4.52 -2.85
N HIS A 144 -9.46 -4.23 -1.56
CA HIS A 144 -10.33 -4.74 -0.52
C HIS A 144 -11.51 -3.81 -0.24
N PRO A 145 -12.72 -4.36 -0.04
CA PRO A 145 -13.80 -3.59 0.56
C PRO A 145 -13.47 -3.21 2.01
N VAL A 146 -14.04 -2.11 2.49
CA VAL A 146 -13.90 -1.69 3.90
C VAL A 146 -14.75 -2.58 4.81
N GLU A 147 -14.13 -3.67 5.24
CA GLU A 147 -14.71 -4.68 6.11
C GLU A 147 -14.41 -4.45 7.60
N ILE A 148 -15.30 -4.94 8.47
CA ILE A 148 -15.23 -4.72 9.93
C ILE A 148 -14.69 -5.91 10.73
N THR A 149 -14.17 -6.93 10.05
CA THR A 149 -13.45 -8.02 10.73
C THR A 149 -12.15 -7.51 11.35
N SER A 150 -11.65 -8.17 12.39
CA SER A 150 -10.44 -7.73 13.11
C SER A 150 -9.20 -7.61 12.22
N GLY A 151 -9.00 -8.55 11.29
CA GLY A 151 -7.92 -8.51 10.30
C GLY A 151 -8.03 -7.31 9.34
N HIS A 152 -9.24 -7.05 8.82
CA HIS A 152 -9.49 -5.93 7.91
C HIS A 152 -9.33 -4.58 8.62
N LEU A 153 -9.80 -4.44 9.87
CA LEU A 153 -9.62 -3.21 10.64
C LEU A 153 -8.15 -2.94 10.95
N ALA A 154 -7.39 -3.97 11.35
CA ALA A 154 -5.95 -3.84 11.57
C ALA A 154 -5.20 -3.47 10.28
N GLY A 155 -5.57 -4.10 9.16
CA GLY A 155 -5.02 -3.77 7.84
C GLY A 155 -5.36 -2.34 7.44
N PHE A 156 -6.62 -1.92 7.57
CA PHE A 156 -7.07 -0.57 7.25
C PHE A 156 -6.34 0.49 8.09
N ALA A 157 -6.16 0.24 9.39
CA ALA A 157 -5.36 1.12 10.25
C ALA A 157 -3.90 1.23 9.77
N TYR A 158 -3.28 0.10 9.39
CA TYR A 158 -1.94 0.10 8.82
C TYR A 158 -1.87 0.84 7.47
N MET A 159 -2.87 0.67 6.61
CA MET A 159 -2.98 1.38 5.33
C MET A 159 -3.06 2.90 5.53
N MET A 160 -3.75 3.39 6.58
CA MET A 160 -3.76 4.83 6.88
C MET A 160 -2.37 5.37 7.19
N LEU A 161 -1.54 4.59 7.89
CA LEU A 161 -0.15 4.97 8.20
C LEU A 161 0.73 4.95 6.94
N LEU A 162 0.54 3.98 6.05
CA LEU A 162 1.25 3.92 4.77
C LEU A 162 0.83 5.05 3.82
N ILE A 163 -0.46 5.37 3.75
CA ILE A 163 -0.99 6.50 2.99
C ILE A 163 -0.43 7.82 3.54
N LEU A 164 -0.37 7.98 4.86
CA LEU A 164 0.30 9.11 5.49
C LEU A 164 1.78 9.17 5.07
N GLN A 165 2.54 8.08 5.21
CA GLN A 165 3.94 8.02 4.77
C GLN A 165 4.12 8.35 3.29
N SER A 166 3.19 7.92 2.43
CA SER A 166 3.17 8.21 1.00
C SER A 166 2.96 9.69 0.70
N SER A 167 2.31 10.44 1.59
CA SER A 167 2.04 11.87 1.45
C SER A 167 3.20 12.76 1.89
N LEU A 168 4.16 12.21 2.65
CA LEU A 168 5.23 12.96 3.31
C LEU A 168 6.51 13.08 2.47
N PHE A 169 6.49 12.74 1.18
CA PHE A 169 7.65 12.80 0.30
C PHE A 169 8.34 14.19 0.34
N PHE A 170 9.68 14.19 0.30
CA PHE A 170 10.54 15.38 0.50
C PHE A 170 10.44 16.08 1.87
N THR A 171 9.90 15.42 2.89
CA THR A 171 9.96 15.90 4.28
C THR A 171 10.95 15.08 5.11
N ARG A 172 11.43 15.64 6.22
CA ARG A 172 12.27 14.92 7.19
C ARG A 172 11.51 13.79 7.89
N PHE A 173 10.19 13.89 7.98
CA PHE A 173 9.31 12.86 8.53
C PHE A 173 9.36 11.58 7.67
N HIS A 174 9.29 11.70 6.35
CA HIS A 174 9.32 10.55 5.44
C HIS A 174 10.62 9.75 5.52
N THR A 175 11.74 10.41 5.83
CA THR A 175 13.06 9.77 6.01
C THR A 175 13.39 9.41 7.46
N ASN A 176 12.47 9.62 8.40
CA ASN A 176 12.73 9.37 9.81
C ASN A 176 12.86 7.86 10.07
N ARG A 177 14.03 7.45 10.56
CA ARG A 177 14.35 6.03 10.76
C ARG A 177 13.42 5.31 11.75
N TRP A 178 12.97 5.99 12.79
CA TRP A 178 12.12 5.39 13.83
C TRP A 178 10.70 5.22 13.30
N TRP A 179 10.22 6.19 12.55
CA TRP A 179 8.95 6.10 11.84
C TRP A 179 8.95 4.99 10.80
N THR A 180 9.98 4.89 9.95
CA THR A 180 10.05 3.81 8.95
C THR A 180 10.19 2.44 9.61
N MET A 181 11.00 2.30 10.67
CA MET A 181 11.09 1.05 11.44
C MET A 181 9.75 0.68 12.09
N PHE A 182 9.00 1.65 12.60
CA PHE A 182 7.67 1.43 13.15
C PHE A 182 6.71 0.86 12.09
N LEU A 183 6.68 1.45 10.89
CA LEU A 183 5.85 0.95 9.78
C LEU A 183 6.26 -0.47 9.33
N GLU A 184 7.55 -0.75 9.27
CA GLU A 184 8.08 -2.08 8.91
C GLU A 184 7.71 -3.13 9.97
N THR A 185 7.83 -2.81 11.26
CA THR A 185 7.44 -3.73 12.34
C THR A 185 5.94 -3.98 12.36
N LEU A 186 5.12 -2.95 12.14
CA LEU A 186 3.66 -3.11 12.08
C LEU A 186 3.23 -4.01 10.92
N PHE A 187 3.93 -3.98 9.78
CA PHE A 187 3.68 -4.93 8.69
C PHE A 187 3.81 -6.38 9.18
N ILE A 188 4.90 -6.71 9.88
CA ILE A 188 5.16 -8.06 10.40
C ILE A 188 4.07 -8.48 11.38
N ILE A 189 3.68 -7.58 12.29
CA ILE A 189 2.62 -7.84 13.27
C ILE A 189 1.28 -8.08 12.56
N HIS A 190 0.90 -7.20 11.62
CA HIS A 190 -0.34 -7.33 10.86
C HIS A 190 -0.39 -8.65 10.09
N GLY A 191 0.66 -8.98 9.33
CA GLY A 191 0.75 -10.25 8.60
C GLY A 191 0.67 -11.48 9.51
N SER A 192 1.28 -11.42 10.69
CA SER A 192 1.21 -12.50 11.69
C SER A 192 -0.20 -12.68 12.25
N ILE A 193 -0.92 -11.58 12.51
CA ILE A 193 -2.32 -11.62 12.98
C ILE A 193 -3.23 -12.21 11.91
N VAL A 194 -3.07 -11.79 10.66
CA VAL A 194 -3.85 -12.32 9.53
C VAL A 194 -3.60 -13.82 9.41
N ALA A 195 -2.33 -14.25 9.34
CA ALA A 195 -1.94 -15.66 9.30
C ALA A 195 -2.58 -16.48 10.44
N TYR A 196 -2.53 -15.98 11.67
CA TYR A 196 -3.14 -16.64 12.82
C TYR A 196 -4.68 -16.73 12.70
N PHE A 197 -5.35 -15.66 12.26
CA PHE A 197 -6.80 -15.65 12.09
C PHE A 197 -7.28 -16.73 11.11
N LEU A 198 -6.54 -16.90 10.02
CA LEU A 198 -6.88 -17.86 8.97
C LEU A 198 -6.65 -19.30 9.42
N MET A 199 -5.55 -19.56 10.14
CA MET A 199 -5.28 -20.87 10.71
C MET A 199 -6.38 -21.33 11.70
N ASN A 200 -7.03 -20.39 12.40
CA ASN A 200 -8.05 -20.71 13.42
C ASN A 200 -9.49 -20.75 12.91
N THR A 201 -9.77 -20.27 11.70
CA THR A 201 -11.13 -20.28 11.13
C THR A 201 -11.50 -21.61 10.47
N GLY A 202 -10.66 -22.64 10.59
CA GLY A 202 -10.91 -23.99 10.04
C GLY A 202 -10.90 -24.05 8.51
N GLN A 203 -10.48 -22.96 7.87
CA GLN A 203 -10.26 -22.89 6.43
C GLN A 203 -8.92 -23.58 6.14
N GLY A 204 -8.92 -24.59 5.26
CA GLY A 204 -7.76 -25.46 5.02
C GLY A 204 -6.50 -24.70 4.56
N PRO A 205 -5.34 -25.37 4.46
CA PRO A 205 -4.04 -24.73 4.25
C PRO A 205 -3.83 -24.33 2.78
N THR A 206 -4.69 -23.47 2.22
CA THR A 206 -4.46 -22.92 0.88
C THR A 206 -3.77 -21.56 0.99
N TRP A 207 -2.80 -21.36 0.10
CA TRP A 207 -1.98 -20.16 0.05
C TRP A 207 -2.81 -18.88 -0.15
N SER A 208 -4.02 -18.95 -0.71
CA SER A 208 -4.99 -17.84 -0.78
C SER A 208 -5.19 -17.12 0.54
N TYR A 209 -5.18 -17.85 1.64
CA TYR A 209 -5.51 -17.27 2.92
C TYR A 209 -4.38 -16.37 3.41
N PHE A 210 -3.12 -16.78 3.23
CA PHE A 210 -1.96 -16.01 3.69
C PHE A 210 -1.72 -14.71 2.91
N LEU A 211 -2.41 -14.51 1.78
CA LEU A 211 -2.27 -13.37 0.87
C LEU A 211 -3.49 -12.44 0.95
#